data_AF-A0A815IT47-F1
#
_entry.id   AF-A0A815IT47-F1
#
_cell.length_a   1.000
_cell.length_b   1.000
_cell.length_c   1.000
_cell.angle_alpha   90.00
_cell.angle_beta   90.00
_cell.angle_gamma   90.00
#
_symmetry.space_group_name_H-M   'P 1'
#
loop_
_entity.id
_entity.type
_entity.pdbx_description
1 polymer ?
#
loop_
_entity_poly.entity_id
_entity_poly.type
_entity_poly.pdbx_seq_one_letter_code
_entity_poly.pdbx_strand_id
1 'polypeptide(L)'
;MDRALYTNLENELATNAKKVKSLREVDIKYRAGRSIMLQINCVVKLTQQMRTVDQRYSELLDRLRLGTCTREDYEFLCTRVVGPNNIVKSLNFPPWKDAVILIYLNELRTELNDGERTELRSHVLSLPDNKTELLSGYLPLVPVYEASTENPKSDGKTTTFPSETVFIQKPLYALVEIPKSKLEKKLEKFIIPIPLVSKRFQVDVKPLLSKAVHKPLRNTRITVTRKQLPFVPPYAIITHKSQGQTMAKIIVDLVYLTSKNAETGLAYVPLSRIKRLKDLAIYRPFPYKSLLVQPTSDQTNELRRLETLNTQTLECFQNTRM
;
A
#
# COMPACT_ATOMS: atom_id res chain seq x y z
N MET A 1 -9.84 13.76 6.01
CA MET A 1 -10.21 13.56 4.60
C MET A 1 -9.17 14.28 3.78
N ASP A 2 -8.23 13.54 3.19
CA ASP A 2 -7.22 14.10 2.30
C ASP A 2 -7.94 14.67 1.07
N ARG A 3 -8.06 16.00 1.01
CA ARG A 3 -8.48 16.69 -0.22
C ARG A 3 -7.30 16.65 -1.17
N ALA A 4 -7.53 16.23 -2.41
CA ALA A 4 -6.49 16.25 -3.43
C ALA A 4 -5.90 17.66 -3.53
N LEU A 5 -4.56 17.78 -3.60
CA LEU A 5 -3.80 19.06 -3.72
C LEU A 5 -4.29 19.98 -4.85
N TYR A 6 -5.08 19.44 -5.79
CA TYR A 6 -5.52 20.11 -6.99
C TYR A 6 -6.99 20.51 -6.99
N THR A 7 -7.81 20.12 -6.00
CA THR A 7 -9.23 20.54 -5.97
C THR A 7 -9.36 22.07 -6.10
N ASN A 8 -10.01 22.50 -7.19
CA ASN A 8 -10.29 23.90 -7.50
C ASN A 8 -11.36 24.48 -6.56
N LEU A 9 -10.93 24.94 -5.37
CA LEU A 9 -11.79 25.61 -4.38
C LEU A 9 -12.43 26.91 -4.89
N GLU A 10 -11.91 27.50 -5.98
CA GLU A 10 -12.48 28.69 -6.60
C GLU A 10 -13.89 28.42 -7.15
N ASN A 11 -14.14 27.23 -7.70
CA ASN A 11 -15.45 26.84 -8.24
C ASN A 11 -16.48 26.45 -7.15
N GLU A 12 -16.04 25.86 -6.03
CA GLU A 12 -16.92 25.56 -4.88
C GLU A 12 -17.45 26.82 -4.19
N LEU A 13 -16.77 27.96 -4.35
CA LEU A 13 -17.15 29.24 -3.74
C LEU A 13 -17.92 30.15 -4.69
N ALA A 14 -17.67 30.07 -6.00
CA ALA A 14 -18.46 30.78 -7.01
C ALA A 14 -19.94 30.36 -7.00
N THR A 15 -20.21 29.10 -6.65
CA THR A 15 -21.58 28.56 -6.49
C THR A 15 -22.23 28.92 -5.14
N ASN A 16 -21.46 29.43 -4.17
CA ASN A 16 -21.92 29.74 -2.81
C ASN A 16 -21.62 31.19 -2.39
N ALA A 17 -21.81 32.14 -3.32
CA ALA A 17 -21.61 33.58 -3.07
C ALA A 17 -22.52 34.20 -1.98
N LYS A 18 -23.35 33.42 -1.27
CA LYS A 18 -24.28 33.90 -0.24
C LYS A 18 -23.95 33.50 1.21
N LYS A 19 -22.74 33.03 1.52
CA LYS A 19 -22.31 32.88 2.93
C LYS A 19 -20.80 33.05 3.08
N VAL A 20 -20.36 34.29 3.27
CA VAL A 20 -19.01 34.58 3.78
C VAL A 20 -18.98 34.17 5.25
N LYS A 21 -18.85 32.86 5.51
CA LYS A 21 -18.39 32.34 6.81
C LYS A 21 -16.87 32.38 6.81
N SER A 22 -16.27 32.78 7.94
CA SER A 22 -14.83 32.80 8.14
C SER A 22 -14.18 31.52 7.61
N LEU A 23 -13.19 31.66 6.72
CA LEU A 23 -12.44 30.53 6.17
C LEU A 23 -11.82 29.73 7.33
N ARG A 24 -11.99 28.41 7.31
CA ARG A 24 -11.39 27.55 8.34
C ARG A 24 -9.87 27.53 8.16
N GLU A 25 -9.12 27.36 9.25
CA GLU A 25 -7.65 27.30 9.23
C GLU A 25 -7.11 26.27 8.20
N VAL A 26 -7.80 25.15 8.04
CA VAL A 26 -7.47 24.10 7.04
C VAL A 26 -7.55 24.63 5.61
N ASP A 27 -8.59 25.42 5.30
CA ASP A 27 -8.78 25.98 3.96
C ASP A 27 -7.69 27.05 3.65
N ILE A 28 -7.26 27.81 4.67
CA ILE A 28 -6.12 28.76 4.56
C ILE A 28 -4.82 28.02 4.28
N LYS A 29 -4.49 26.98 5.06
CA LYS A 29 -3.28 26.17 4.87
C LYS A 29 -3.21 25.56 3.48
N TYR A 30 -4.33 25.03 2.99
CA TYR A 30 -4.40 24.46 1.63
C TYR A 30 -4.14 25.51 0.54
N ARG A 31 -4.75 26.69 0.65
CA ARG A 31 -4.52 27.80 -0.31
C ARG A 31 -3.08 28.29 -0.29
N ALA A 32 -2.49 28.45 0.88
CA ALA A 32 -1.09 28.82 1.03
C ALA A 32 -0.18 27.76 0.37
N GLY A 33 -0.43 26.47 0.63
CA GLY A 33 0.29 25.37 -0.03
C GLY A 33 0.18 25.39 -1.55
N ARG A 34 -1.03 25.59 -2.09
CA ARG A 34 -1.23 25.70 -3.54
C ARG A 34 -0.49 26.90 -4.14
N SER A 35 -0.53 28.06 -3.48
CA SER A 35 0.19 29.26 -3.94
C SER A 35 1.69 29.01 -4.05
N ILE A 36 2.28 28.36 -3.04
CA ILE A 36 3.70 27.98 -3.06
C ILE A 36 4.00 27.01 -4.22
N MET A 37 3.17 26.00 -4.43
CA MET A 37 3.36 25.04 -5.53
C MET A 37 3.28 25.69 -6.93
N LEU A 38 2.44 26.72 -7.09
CA LEU A 38 2.30 27.46 -8.34
C LEU A 38 3.49 28.39 -8.63
N GLN A 39 4.33 28.69 -7.63
CA GLN A 39 5.57 29.47 -7.83
C GLN A 39 6.70 28.64 -8.49
N ILE A 40 6.53 27.33 -8.63
CA ILE A 40 7.48 26.49 -9.37
C ILE A 40 7.51 26.94 -10.83
N ASN A 41 8.68 27.38 -11.29
CA ASN A 41 8.93 27.94 -12.63
C ASN A 41 9.99 27.16 -13.43
N CYS A 42 10.72 26.25 -12.78
CA CYS A 42 11.69 25.36 -13.42
C CYS A 42 11.22 23.92 -13.28
N VAL A 43 10.98 23.26 -14.41
CA VAL A 43 10.46 21.88 -14.46
C VAL A 43 11.31 21.08 -15.43
N VAL A 44 11.76 19.91 -15.00
CA VAL A 44 12.48 18.95 -15.86
C VAL A 44 11.72 17.63 -15.85
N LYS A 45 11.21 17.23 -17.02
CA LYS A 45 10.48 15.97 -17.22
C LYS A 45 11.43 14.87 -17.65
N LEU A 46 11.52 13.83 -16.84
CA LEU A 46 12.22 12.59 -17.23
C LEU A 46 11.32 11.77 -18.15
N THR A 47 11.76 11.56 -19.40
CA THR A 47 10.99 10.87 -20.44
C THR A 47 11.34 9.38 -20.56
N GLN A 48 12.53 8.99 -20.08
CA GLN A 48 12.99 7.61 -20.18
C GLN A 48 12.46 6.75 -19.02
N GLN A 49 11.65 5.75 -19.34
CA GLN A 49 11.17 4.76 -18.38
C GLN A 49 12.23 3.65 -18.18
N MET A 50 12.81 3.59 -16.98
CA MET A 50 13.87 2.62 -16.65
C MET A 50 13.35 1.32 -16.03
N ARG A 51 12.06 1.25 -15.65
CA ARG A 51 11.49 0.07 -14.99
C ARG A 51 10.98 -0.96 -15.99
N THR A 52 10.07 -0.54 -16.86
CA THR A 52 9.37 -1.41 -17.81
C THR A 52 10.30 -1.70 -18.99
N VAL A 53 10.50 -2.99 -19.28
CA VAL A 53 11.40 -3.43 -20.36
C VAL A 53 10.62 -3.72 -21.65
N ASP A 54 9.34 -4.08 -21.51
CA ASP A 54 8.46 -4.41 -22.62
C ASP A 54 7.81 -3.13 -23.18
N GLN A 55 8.10 -2.81 -24.44
CA GLN A 55 7.59 -1.63 -25.13
C GLN A 55 6.06 -1.62 -25.21
N ARG A 56 5.45 -2.76 -25.60
CA ARG A 56 3.98 -2.89 -25.73
C ARG A 56 3.30 -2.67 -24.37
N TYR A 57 3.92 -3.17 -23.30
CA TYR A 57 3.41 -2.96 -21.95
C TYR A 57 3.60 -1.52 -21.46
N SER A 58 4.71 -0.86 -21.80
CA SER A 58 4.95 0.54 -21.46
C SER A 58 3.90 1.45 -22.08
N GLU A 59 3.62 1.27 -23.38
CA GLU A 59 2.60 2.05 -24.09
C GLU A 59 1.19 1.86 -23.50
N LEU A 60 0.87 0.63 -23.10
CA LEU A 60 -0.38 0.35 -22.38
C LEU A 60 -0.43 1.11 -21.05
N LEU A 61 0.65 1.14 -20.28
CA LEU A 61 0.71 1.86 -19.00
C LEU A 61 0.57 3.38 -19.21
N ASP A 62 1.12 3.95 -20.29
CA ASP A 62 0.99 5.37 -20.60
C ASP A 62 -0.45 5.73 -20.96
N ARG A 63 -1.12 4.91 -21.77
CA ARG A 63 -2.57 5.08 -22.04
C ARG A 63 -3.42 4.89 -20.80
N LEU A 64 -3.08 3.92 -19.96
CA LEU A 64 -3.78 3.67 -18.69
C LEU A 64 -3.69 4.88 -17.75
N ARG A 65 -2.53 5.53 -17.70
CA ARG A 65 -2.30 6.73 -16.88
C ARG A 65 -3.20 7.90 -17.29
N LEU A 66 -3.59 7.97 -18.56
CA LEU A 66 -4.43 9.02 -19.12
C LEU A 66 -5.89 8.60 -19.27
N GLY A 67 -6.24 7.34 -18.96
CA GLY A 67 -7.57 6.79 -19.17
C GLY A 67 -7.95 6.65 -20.65
N THR A 68 -6.96 6.45 -21.53
CA THR A 68 -7.12 6.32 -22.99
C THR A 68 -6.78 4.92 -23.49
N CYS A 69 -6.87 3.90 -22.62
CA CYS A 69 -6.66 2.50 -23.01
C CYS A 69 -7.63 2.07 -24.12
N THR A 70 -7.15 1.20 -25.00
CA THR A 70 -7.93 0.65 -26.12
C THR A 70 -8.53 -0.70 -25.78
N ARG A 71 -9.36 -1.25 -26.69
CA ARG A 71 -9.92 -2.59 -26.52
C ARG A 71 -8.83 -3.67 -26.57
N GLU A 72 -7.82 -3.47 -27.39
CA GLU A 72 -6.66 -4.35 -27.51
C GLU A 72 -5.83 -4.33 -26.22
N ASP A 73 -5.71 -3.19 -25.53
CA ASP A 73 -5.08 -3.12 -24.21
C ASP A 73 -5.83 -3.96 -23.16
N TYR A 74 -7.16 -3.87 -23.20
CA TYR A 74 -8.02 -4.65 -22.31
C TYR A 74 -7.87 -6.15 -22.57
N GLU A 75 -7.93 -6.57 -23.83
CA GLU A 75 -7.74 -7.98 -24.21
C GLU A 75 -6.35 -8.49 -23.85
N PHE A 76 -5.31 -7.65 -24.02
CA PHE A 76 -3.95 -7.96 -23.62
C PHE A 76 -3.84 -8.21 -22.10
N LEU A 77 -4.51 -7.41 -21.27
CA LEU A 77 -4.61 -7.66 -19.83
C LEU A 77 -5.47 -8.88 -19.49
N CYS A 78 -6.56 -9.13 -20.22
CA CYS A 78 -7.42 -10.31 -20.03
C CYS A 78 -6.65 -11.63 -20.18
N THR A 79 -5.59 -11.68 -21.00
CA THR A 79 -4.70 -12.86 -21.09
C THR A 79 -4.06 -13.25 -19.75
N ARG A 80 -3.99 -12.31 -18.80
CA ARG A 80 -3.40 -12.47 -17.46
C ARG A 80 -4.43 -12.76 -16.37
N VAL A 81 -5.72 -12.82 -16.72
CA VAL A 81 -6.78 -13.19 -15.78
C VAL A 81 -6.63 -14.66 -15.42
N VAL A 82 -6.71 -14.97 -14.14
CA VAL A 82 -6.65 -16.35 -13.64
C VAL A 82 -7.84 -17.15 -14.19
N GLY A 83 -7.56 -18.31 -14.79
CA GLY A 83 -8.59 -19.20 -15.29
C GLY A 83 -8.01 -20.45 -15.96
N PRO A 84 -8.75 -21.57 -16.00
CA PRO A 84 -8.25 -22.86 -16.50
C PRO A 84 -7.80 -22.80 -17.97
N ASN A 85 -8.44 -21.95 -18.77
CA ASN A 85 -8.16 -21.76 -20.19
C ASN A 85 -7.22 -20.58 -20.48
N ASN A 86 -6.72 -19.89 -19.44
CA ASN A 86 -5.85 -18.73 -19.59
C ASN A 86 -4.38 -19.10 -19.33
N ILE A 87 -3.48 -18.15 -19.64
CA ILE A 87 -2.03 -18.32 -19.40
C ILE A 87 -1.74 -18.55 -17.91
N VAL A 88 -2.49 -17.88 -17.02
CA VAL A 88 -2.41 -18.06 -15.57
C VAL A 88 -3.50 -19.04 -15.14
N LYS A 89 -3.15 -20.32 -14.97
CA LYS A 89 -4.11 -21.39 -14.64
C LYS A 89 -4.53 -21.40 -13.17
N SER A 90 -3.57 -21.21 -12.26
CA SER A 90 -3.79 -21.27 -10.82
C SER A 90 -2.75 -20.42 -10.09
N LEU A 91 -3.15 -19.88 -8.94
CA LEU A 91 -2.29 -19.12 -8.04
C LEU A 91 -1.59 -20.00 -6.99
N ASN A 92 -2.06 -21.23 -6.79
CA ASN A 92 -1.60 -22.11 -5.70
C ASN A 92 -0.24 -22.76 -5.99
N PHE A 93 0.26 -22.65 -7.22
CA PHE A 93 1.49 -23.27 -7.67
C PHE A 93 2.52 -22.22 -8.10
N PRO A 94 3.82 -22.57 -8.08
CA PRO A 94 4.84 -21.72 -8.67
C PRO A 94 4.49 -21.34 -10.13
N PRO A 95 4.77 -20.11 -10.56
CA PRO A 95 5.51 -19.09 -9.82
C PRO A 95 4.62 -18.12 -9.01
N TRP A 96 3.33 -18.40 -8.86
CA TRP A 96 2.36 -17.47 -8.26
C TRP A 96 2.14 -17.69 -6.77
N LYS A 97 2.43 -18.88 -6.26
CA LYS A 97 2.31 -19.23 -4.83
C LYS A 97 2.99 -18.21 -3.91
N ASP A 98 4.18 -17.75 -4.29
CA ASP A 98 4.99 -16.81 -3.50
C ASP A 98 4.91 -15.36 -4.04
N ALA A 99 3.97 -15.08 -4.95
CA ALA A 99 3.83 -13.75 -5.54
C ALA A 99 3.13 -12.80 -4.57
N VAL A 100 3.56 -11.53 -4.58
CA VAL A 100 2.96 -10.50 -3.72
C VAL A 100 1.58 -10.10 -4.26
N ILE A 101 0.58 -10.08 -3.39
CA ILE A 101 -0.76 -9.61 -3.71
C ILE A 101 -0.84 -8.10 -3.43
N LEU A 102 -1.19 -7.31 -4.45
CA LEU A 102 -1.46 -5.88 -4.26
C LEU A 102 -2.96 -5.64 -4.10
N ILE A 103 -3.29 -4.89 -3.06
CA ILE A 103 -4.66 -4.67 -2.61
C ILE A 103 -4.85 -3.22 -2.16
N TYR A 104 -6.09 -2.73 -2.22
CA TYR A 104 -6.37 -1.33 -1.90
C TYR A 104 -6.83 -1.12 -0.46
N LEU A 105 -7.48 -2.13 0.13
CA LEU A 105 -8.08 -2.04 1.46
C LEU A 105 -7.14 -2.63 2.53
N ASN A 106 -6.88 -1.87 3.58
CA ASN A 106 -6.04 -2.33 4.70
C ASN A 106 -6.71 -3.46 5.51
N GLU A 107 -8.04 -3.48 5.57
CA GLU A 107 -8.81 -4.57 6.18
C GLU A 107 -8.52 -5.89 5.46
N LEU A 108 -8.72 -5.92 4.14
CA LEU A 108 -8.37 -7.09 3.30
C LEU A 108 -6.88 -7.46 3.39
N ARG A 109 -5.98 -6.48 3.53
CA ARG A 109 -4.54 -6.75 3.76
C ARG A 109 -4.32 -7.51 5.05
N THR A 110 -5.04 -7.07 6.07
CA THR A 110 -4.95 -7.68 7.39
C THR A 110 -5.52 -9.08 7.31
N GLU A 111 -6.71 -9.27 6.72
CA GLU A 111 -7.32 -10.59 6.51
C GLU A 111 -6.48 -11.54 5.68
N LEU A 112 -5.91 -11.14 4.54
CA LEU A 112 -5.08 -12.02 3.72
C LEU A 112 -3.77 -12.38 4.42
N ASN A 113 -3.10 -11.41 5.04
CA ASN A 113 -1.90 -11.67 5.81
C ASN A 113 -2.21 -12.47 7.09
N ASP A 114 -3.42 -12.35 7.65
CA ASP A 114 -3.89 -13.10 8.81
C ASP A 114 -4.48 -14.47 8.43
N GLY A 115 -4.90 -14.66 7.18
CA GLY A 115 -5.58 -15.82 6.59
C GLY A 115 -4.64 -16.83 5.95
N GLU A 116 -3.58 -16.39 5.26
CA GLU A 116 -2.36 -17.19 5.04
C GLU A 116 -1.75 -17.57 6.39
N ARG A 117 -1.85 -16.64 7.34
CA ARG A 117 -1.56 -16.91 8.72
C ARG A 117 -2.65 -17.72 9.42
N THR A 118 -3.77 -18.09 8.80
CA THR A 118 -4.72 -19.11 9.29
C THR A 118 -4.26 -20.50 8.88
N GLU A 119 -3.62 -20.65 7.71
CA GLU A 119 -2.80 -21.83 7.40
C GLU A 119 -1.55 -21.91 8.30
N LEU A 120 -0.97 -20.78 8.72
CA LEU A 120 0.08 -20.78 9.75
C LEU A 120 -0.46 -20.79 11.20
N ARG A 121 -1.72 -20.40 11.48
CA ARG A 121 -2.37 -20.38 12.83
C ARG A 121 -3.05 -21.71 13.12
N SER A 122 -3.49 -22.46 12.11
CA SER A 122 -3.74 -23.90 12.28
C SER A 122 -2.48 -24.60 12.82
N HIS A 123 -1.31 -24.05 12.51
CA HIS A 123 -0.01 -24.41 13.07
C HIS A 123 0.50 -23.46 14.17
N VAL A 124 -0.25 -22.44 14.63
CA VAL A 124 0.10 -21.48 15.69
C VAL A 124 -1.17 -20.99 16.42
N LEU A 125 -1.66 -21.85 17.31
CA LEU A 125 -2.65 -21.67 18.39
C LEU A 125 -3.94 -20.86 18.12
N SER A 126 -5.06 -21.52 18.43
CA SER A 126 -6.25 -20.91 18.99
C SER A 126 -5.98 -20.45 20.43
N LEU A 127 -6.17 -19.16 20.69
CA LEU A 127 -6.44 -18.66 22.04
C LEU A 127 -7.94 -18.34 22.12
N PRO A 128 -8.60 -18.56 23.27
CA PRO A 128 -9.99 -18.16 23.46
C PRO A 128 -10.09 -16.65 23.30
N ASP A 129 -11.10 -16.26 22.52
CA ASP A 129 -11.45 -14.91 22.14
C ASP A 129 -11.16 -13.85 23.20
N ASN A 130 -10.32 -12.88 22.84
CA ASN A 130 -10.46 -11.52 23.34
C ASN A 130 -10.57 -10.60 22.13
N LYS A 131 -11.80 -10.25 21.80
CA LYS A 131 -12.22 -9.31 20.77
C LYS A 131 -11.33 -8.06 20.75
N THR A 132 -10.32 -8.05 19.88
CA THR A 132 -9.53 -6.85 19.56
C THR A 132 -9.67 -6.52 18.09
N GLU A 133 -10.86 -6.05 17.72
CA GLU A 133 -11.21 -5.65 16.34
C GLU A 133 -10.48 -4.38 15.84
N LEU A 134 -9.41 -3.89 16.50
CA LEU A 134 -8.84 -2.57 16.19
C LEU A 134 -7.31 -2.43 16.25
N LEU A 135 -6.53 -3.52 16.27
CA LEU A 135 -5.06 -3.39 16.36
C LEU A 135 -4.31 -4.11 15.25
N SER A 136 -3.75 -3.31 14.34
CA SER A 136 -2.79 -3.74 13.33
C SER A 136 -1.50 -4.26 13.96
N GLY A 137 -1.22 -5.53 13.71
CA GLY A 137 0.10 -6.14 13.89
C GLY A 137 0.16 -7.07 15.09
N TYR A 138 0.02 -8.35 14.80
CA TYR A 138 0.69 -9.39 15.57
C TYR A 138 1.56 -10.17 14.57
N LEU A 139 2.87 -10.27 14.81
CA LEU A 139 3.49 -11.60 14.83
C LEU A 139 3.08 -12.18 16.20
N PRO A 140 2.95 -13.51 16.40
CA PRO A 140 2.42 -14.06 17.65
C PRO A 140 3.22 -13.51 18.85
N LEU A 141 2.60 -12.58 19.59
CA LEU A 141 3.00 -12.15 20.91
C LEU A 141 2.13 -12.96 21.85
N VAL A 142 2.71 -14.00 22.44
CA VAL A 142 2.07 -14.70 23.56
C VAL A 142 2.00 -13.69 24.73
N PRO A 143 0.83 -13.50 25.38
CA PRO A 143 0.74 -12.66 26.55
C PRO A 143 1.62 -13.22 27.66
N VAL A 144 2.39 -12.35 28.28
CA VAL A 144 3.15 -12.63 29.50
C VAL A 144 2.15 -12.88 30.62
N TYR A 145 2.02 -14.14 31.07
CA TYR A 145 1.69 -14.42 32.46
C TYR A 145 2.99 -14.82 33.15
N GLU A 146 3.35 -14.05 34.18
CA GLU A 146 4.47 -14.37 35.04
C GLU A 146 4.18 -15.69 35.78
N ALA A 147 5.21 -16.54 35.80
CA ALA A 147 5.43 -17.64 36.74
C ALA A 147 4.31 -18.69 36.91
N SER A 148 4.55 -19.88 36.36
CA SER A 148 4.50 -21.14 37.12
C SER A 148 5.25 -22.21 36.33
N THR A 149 6.18 -22.88 36.99
CA THR A 149 6.97 -24.02 36.49
C THR A 149 6.11 -25.28 36.39
N GLU A 150 5.04 -25.24 35.58
CA GLU A 150 4.27 -26.43 35.25
C GLU A 150 4.01 -26.46 33.74
N ASN A 151 4.42 -27.56 33.11
CA ASN A 151 3.97 -27.88 31.76
C ASN A 151 2.43 -27.86 31.77
N PRO A 152 1.77 -27.10 30.88
CA PRO A 152 0.32 -27.05 30.86
C PRO A 152 -0.22 -28.45 30.59
N LYS A 153 -1.00 -29.00 31.54
CA LYS A 153 -1.75 -30.24 31.35
C LYS A 153 -2.67 -30.07 30.15
N SER A 154 -2.62 -31.05 29.25
CA SER A 154 -3.34 -31.11 27.99
C SER A 154 -4.85 -31.12 28.20
N ASP A 155 -5.48 -29.96 28.05
CA ASP A 155 -6.93 -29.87 27.98
C ASP A 155 -7.37 -30.08 26.52
N GLY A 156 -7.50 -31.35 26.13
CA GLY A 156 -8.39 -31.88 25.08
C GLY A 156 -8.44 -31.30 23.66
N LYS A 157 -7.66 -30.26 23.31
CA LYS A 157 -7.61 -29.69 21.95
C LYS A 157 -6.23 -29.90 21.35
N THR A 158 -6.14 -30.87 20.44
CA THR A 158 -4.96 -31.27 19.68
C THR A 158 -4.23 -30.05 19.10
N THR A 159 -3.05 -29.73 19.66
CA THR A 159 -2.19 -28.64 19.21
C THR A 159 -1.30 -29.14 18.07
N THR A 160 -1.67 -28.83 16.82
CA THR A 160 -0.96 -29.30 15.62
C THR A 160 0.21 -28.39 15.24
N PHE A 161 1.20 -28.27 16.13
CA PHE A 161 2.53 -27.77 15.73
C PHE A 161 3.31 -28.94 15.11
N PRO A 162 4.08 -28.73 14.03
CA PRO A 162 5.12 -29.67 13.66
C PRO A 162 6.04 -29.84 14.86
N SER A 163 6.41 -31.09 15.16
CA SER A 163 7.23 -31.49 16.31
C SER A 163 8.52 -30.65 16.45
N GLU A 164 8.99 -30.08 15.33
CA GLU A 164 10.19 -29.27 15.20
C GLU A 164 10.03 -27.76 15.48
N THR A 165 8.84 -27.28 15.86
CA THR A 165 8.62 -25.83 16.07
C THR A 165 9.30 -25.32 17.34
N VAL A 166 10.19 -24.34 17.21
CA VAL A 166 10.90 -23.71 18.33
C VAL A 166 10.32 -22.33 18.64
N PHE A 167 9.85 -22.13 19.87
CA PHE A 167 9.36 -20.83 20.35
C PHE A 167 10.48 -20.02 20.98
N ILE A 168 10.68 -18.80 20.48
CA ILE A 168 11.69 -17.88 21.02
C ILE A 168 11.03 -16.91 21.99
N GLN A 169 11.29 -17.08 23.28
CA GLN A 169 10.88 -16.15 24.33
C GLN A 169 11.96 -15.06 24.48
N LYS A 170 11.68 -13.84 24.04
CA LYS A 170 12.60 -12.65 24.02
C LYS A 170 13.64 -12.65 22.87
N PRO A 171 13.21 -12.51 21.61
CA PRO A 171 14.14 -12.29 20.53
C PRO A 171 14.95 -11.00 20.77
N LEU A 172 16.24 -11.02 20.43
CA LEU A 172 17.10 -9.83 20.43
C LEU A 172 17.20 -9.21 19.03
N TYR A 173 17.26 -10.06 18.01
CA TYR A 173 17.30 -9.71 16.61
C TYR A 173 16.76 -10.87 15.76
N ALA A 174 16.49 -10.62 14.49
CA ALA A 174 16.32 -11.66 13.48
C ALA A 174 17.41 -11.56 12.43
N LEU A 175 17.95 -12.70 11.99
CA LEU A 175 18.86 -12.75 10.85
C LEU A 175 18.03 -12.79 9.57
N VAL A 176 18.24 -11.83 8.68
CA VAL A 176 17.51 -11.74 7.42
C VAL A 176 18.49 -11.77 6.27
N GLU A 177 18.31 -12.73 5.37
CA GLU A 177 19.01 -12.78 4.09
C GLU A 177 18.38 -11.78 3.13
N ILE A 178 19.19 -10.86 2.61
CA ILE A 178 18.79 -9.92 1.57
C ILE A 178 19.43 -10.35 0.25
N PRO A 179 18.68 -11.03 -0.64
CA PRO A 179 19.24 -11.61 -1.86
C PRO A 179 19.72 -10.56 -2.89
N LYS A 180 19.27 -9.31 -2.77
CA LYS A 180 19.69 -8.19 -3.62
C LYS A 180 19.95 -6.95 -2.78
N SER A 181 21.22 -6.61 -2.60
CA SER A 181 21.65 -5.36 -1.97
C SER A 181 22.48 -4.53 -2.96
N LYS A 182 22.32 -3.21 -2.93
CA LYS A 182 23.18 -2.26 -3.67
C LYS A 182 24.46 -1.90 -2.92
N LEU A 183 24.66 -2.45 -1.73
CA LEU A 183 25.86 -2.23 -0.92
C LEU A 183 27.05 -3.01 -1.52
N GLU A 184 28.21 -2.36 -1.60
CA GLU A 184 29.44 -2.94 -2.15
C GLU A 184 29.82 -4.22 -1.38
N LYS A 185 30.20 -5.26 -2.12
CA LYS A 185 30.30 -6.64 -1.63
C LYS A 185 31.64 -6.92 -0.95
N LYS A 186 31.60 -7.53 0.24
CA LYS A 186 32.67 -8.39 0.81
C LYS A 186 32.18 -9.76 1.29
N LEU A 187 30.87 -10.03 1.24
CA LEU A 187 30.24 -11.25 1.79
C LEU A 187 29.39 -11.94 0.71
N GLU A 188 29.48 -13.27 0.65
CA GLU A 188 28.78 -14.12 -0.34
C GLU A 188 27.26 -14.15 -0.14
N LYS A 189 26.77 -13.94 1.08
CA LYS A 189 25.35 -13.77 1.44
C LYS A 189 25.16 -12.56 2.34
N PHE A 190 24.24 -11.65 1.99
CA PHE A 190 23.97 -10.45 2.77
C PHE A 190 22.97 -10.76 3.89
N ILE A 191 23.44 -11.44 4.94
CA ILE A 191 22.65 -11.72 6.15
C ILE A 191 22.86 -10.56 7.13
N ILE A 192 21.76 -9.90 7.52
CA ILE A 192 21.82 -8.76 8.44
C ILE A 192 21.02 -9.07 9.71
N PRO A 193 21.58 -8.80 10.91
CA PRO A 193 20.81 -8.81 12.13
C PRO A 193 19.91 -7.57 12.20
N ILE A 194 18.60 -7.78 12.28
CA ILE A 194 17.60 -6.72 12.46
C ILE A 194 17.14 -6.74 13.92
N PRO A 195 17.48 -5.72 14.73
CA PRO A 195 17.12 -5.68 16.14
C PRO A 195 15.65 -5.30 16.34
N LEU A 196 15.17 -5.47 17.57
CA LEU A 196 13.84 -5.00 17.94
C LEU A 196 13.78 -3.47 17.96
N VAL A 197 12.69 -2.93 17.43
CA VAL A 197 12.42 -1.50 17.42
C VAL A 197 11.38 -1.16 18.48
N SER A 198 11.68 -0.14 19.29
CA SER A 198 10.72 0.41 20.26
C SER A 198 9.95 1.57 19.64
N LYS A 199 8.61 1.53 19.74
CA LYS A 199 7.74 2.59 19.25
C LYS A 199 6.73 2.99 20.32
N ARG A 200 6.55 4.29 20.51
CA ARG A 200 5.63 4.87 21.49
C ARG A 200 4.36 5.36 20.79
N PHE A 201 3.21 5.01 21.32
CA PHE A 201 1.89 5.40 20.84
C PHE A 201 1.17 6.18 21.92
N GLN A 202 0.54 7.28 21.54
CA GLN A 202 -0.38 8.01 22.41
C GLN A 202 -1.80 7.77 21.90
N VAL A 203 -2.63 7.15 22.71
CA VAL A 203 -4.00 6.78 22.34
C VAL A 203 -4.96 7.52 23.26
N ASP A 204 -5.93 8.20 22.67
CA ASP A 204 -7.06 8.73 23.41
C ASP A 204 -8.10 7.64 23.58
N VAL A 205 -8.29 7.17 24.81
CA VAL A 205 -9.26 6.11 25.14
C VAL A 205 -10.67 6.65 25.41
N LYS A 206 -10.89 7.96 25.29
CA LYS A 206 -12.21 8.58 25.43
C LYS A 206 -13.32 7.86 24.62
N PRO A 207 -13.11 7.42 23.37
CA PRO A 207 -14.14 6.70 22.61
C PRO A 207 -14.52 5.35 23.25
N LEU A 208 -13.55 4.66 23.88
CA LEU A 208 -13.75 3.36 24.53
C LEU A 208 -14.45 3.49 25.89
N LEU A 209 -14.29 4.64 26.55
CA LEU A 209 -14.86 4.94 27.86
C LEU A 209 -16.31 5.47 27.78
N SER A 210 -16.78 5.85 26.58
CA SER A 210 -18.06 6.55 26.37
C SER A 210 -19.32 5.79 26.81
N LYS A 211 -19.22 4.49 27.07
CA LYS A 211 -20.34 3.65 27.54
C LYS A 211 -20.32 3.30 29.03
N ALA A 212 -19.26 3.64 29.77
CA ALA A 212 -19.02 3.06 31.10
C ALA A 212 -18.79 4.08 32.24
N VAL A 213 -18.70 5.39 31.96
CA VAL A 213 -18.27 6.37 32.98
C VAL A 213 -19.21 7.57 33.07
N HIS A 214 -19.86 7.74 34.23
CA HIS A 214 -20.76 8.86 34.56
C HIS A 214 -20.03 10.15 35.01
N LYS A 215 -18.70 10.14 35.11
CA LYS A 215 -17.88 11.30 35.51
C LYS A 215 -16.86 11.68 34.41
N PRO A 216 -16.66 12.97 34.12
CA PRO A 216 -15.67 13.40 33.14
C PRO A 216 -14.25 13.10 33.63
N LEU A 217 -13.51 12.23 32.94
CA LEU A 217 -12.07 12.03 33.20
C LEU A 217 -11.27 13.24 32.71
N ARG A 218 -10.34 13.73 33.57
CA ARG A 218 -9.43 14.84 33.25
C ARG A 218 -8.32 14.47 32.26
N ASN A 219 -7.92 13.20 32.18
CA ASN A 219 -6.91 12.75 31.23
C ASN A 219 -7.31 11.40 30.62
N THR A 220 -7.57 11.39 29.32
CA THR A 220 -7.99 10.20 28.55
C THR A 220 -6.88 9.69 27.63
N ARG A 221 -5.67 10.26 27.72
CA ARG A 221 -4.55 9.86 26.87
C ARG A 221 -3.65 8.88 27.60
N ILE A 222 -3.59 7.65 27.11
CA ILE A 222 -2.61 6.66 27.58
C ILE A 222 -1.42 6.62 26.63
N THR A 223 -0.25 6.35 27.19
CA THR A 223 0.97 6.13 26.41
C THR A 223 1.34 4.65 26.46
N VAL A 224 1.41 4.01 25.30
CA VAL A 224 1.77 2.59 25.16
C VAL A 224 3.10 2.49 24.43
N THR A 225 4.02 1.69 24.93
CA THR A 225 5.30 1.41 24.27
C THR A 225 5.32 -0.04 23.79
N ARG A 226 5.65 -0.24 22.52
CA ARG A 226 5.76 -1.57 21.90
C ARG A 226 7.19 -1.80 21.44
N LYS A 227 7.81 -2.90 21.86
CA LYS A 227 9.13 -3.36 21.41
C LYS A 227 8.94 -4.65 20.59
N GLN A 228 9.22 -4.60 19.30
CA GLN A 228 9.00 -5.73 18.39
C GLN A 228 9.97 -5.73 17.21
N LEU A 229 10.12 -6.86 16.52
CA LEU A 229 10.81 -6.91 15.24
C LEU A 229 10.01 -6.08 14.19
N PRO A 230 10.68 -5.29 13.34
CA PRO A 230 10.02 -4.41 12.37
C PRO A 230 9.60 -5.17 11.10
N PHE A 231 9.01 -6.36 11.23
CA PHE A 231 8.55 -7.16 10.10
C PHE A 231 7.04 -7.13 9.93
N VAL A 232 6.62 -7.23 8.68
CA VAL A 232 5.24 -7.46 8.27
C VAL A 232 5.30 -8.57 7.22
N PRO A 233 4.47 -9.63 7.33
CA PRO A 233 4.37 -10.64 6.28
C PRO A 233 4.07 -9.99 4.92
N PRO A 234 4.83 -10.29 3.85
CA PRO A 234 4.69 -9.61 2.57
C PRO A 234 3.68 -10.28 1.61
N TYR A 235 2.83 -11.19 2.07
CA TYR A 235 1.84 -11.89 1.23
C TYR A 235 0.92 -10.90 0.51
N ALA A 236 0.38 -9.93 1.25
CA ALA A 236 -0.40 -8.83 0.73
C ALA A 236 0.16 -7.48 1.17
N ILE A 237 0.26 -6.55 0.21
CA ILE A 237 0.76 -5.18 0.41
C ILE A 237 -0.28 -4.20 -0.11
N ILE A 238 -0.51 -3.11 0.64
CA ILE A 238 -1.39 -2.06 0.14
C ILE A 238 -0.73 -1.35 -1.05
N THR A 239 -1.47 -1.18 -2.14
CA THR A 239 -1.01 -0.58 -3.40
C THR A 239 -0.31 0.77 -3.23
N HIS A 240 -0.78 1.65 -2.33
CA HIS A 240 -0.08 2.92 -2.06
C HIS A 240 1.25 2.73 -1.30
N LYS A 241 1.38 1.68 -0.47
CA LYS A 241 2.63 1.35 0.24
C LYS A 241 3.68 0.72 -0.67
N SER A 242 3.27 0.16 -1.82
CA SER A 242 4.20 -0.34 -2.83
C SER A 242 4.74 0.77 -3.75
N GLN A 243 4.31 2.02 -3.59
CA GLN A 243 4.74 3.11 -4.46
C GLN A 243 6.27 3.30 -4.45
N GLY A 244 6.86 3.37 -5.63
CA GLY A 244 8.31 3.46 -5.83
C GLY A 244 9.05 2.11 -5.82
N GLN A 245 8.39 1.01 -5.45
CA GLN A 245 8.99 -0.32 -5.42
C GLN A 245 8.83 -1.03 -6.77
N THR A 246 9.80 -1.88 -7.13
CA THR A 246 9.71 -2.78 -8.29
C THR A 246 9.58 -4.21 -7.79
N MET A 247 8.54 -4.91 -8.22
CA MET A 247 8.21 -6.26 -7.77
C MET A 247 8.50 -7.28 -8.87
N ALA A 248 8.90 -8.49 -8.46
CA ALA A 248 9.26 -9.56 -9.39
C ALA A 248 8.04 -10.19 -10.05
N LYS A 249 6.99 -10.46 -9.27
CA LYS A 249 5.66 -10.90 -9.71
C LYS A 249 4.60 -10.32 -8.78
N ILE A 250 3.45 -9.99 -9.34
CA ILE A 250 2.31 -9.47 -8.57
C ILE A 250 1.02 -10.15 -8.95
N ILE A 251 0.13 -10.28 -7.98
CA ILE A 251 -1.28 -10.61 -8.16
C ILE A 251 -2.08 -9.35 -7.84
N VAL A 252 -3.03 -8.99 -8.70
CA VAL A 252 -3.86 -7.78 -8.53
C VAL A 252 -5.33 -8.10 -8.71
N ASP A 253 -6.19 -7.33 -8.05
CA ASP A 253 -7.62 -7.31 -8.32
C ASP A 253 -8.04 -5.94 -8.86
N LEU A 254 -8.58 -5.91 -10.08
CA LEU A 254 -8.95 -4.69 -10.79
C LEU A 254 -10.47 -4.39 -10.72
N VAL A 255 -11.25 -5.18 -9.98
CA VAL A 255 -12.71 -4.99 -9.88
C VAL A 255 -13.09 -3.81 -8.99
N TYR A 256 -12.30 -3.52 -7.95
CA TYR A 256 -12.57 -2.41 -7.02
C TYR A 256 -12.46 -1.00 -7.64
N LEU A 257 -12.11 -0.93 -8.93
CA LEU A 257 -11.87 0.30 -9.68
C LEU A 257 -13.15 0.97 -10.21
N THR A 258 -14.33 0.44 -9.91
CA THR A 258 -15.61 0.93 -10.46
C THR A 258 -16.52 1.62 -9.45
N SER A 259 -16.02 1.89 -8.23
CA SER A 259 -16.78 2.66 -7.23
C SER A 259 -16.85 4.14 -7.63
N LYS A 260 -17.83 4.88 -7.10
CA LYS A 260 -18.11 6.30 -7.40
C LYS A 260 -16.93 7.27 -7.17
N ASN A 261 -15.84 6.80 -6.55
CA ASN A 261 -14.61 7.55 -6.28
C ASN A 261 -13.38 6.93 -6.97
N ALA A 262 -13.54 6.36 -8.16
CA ALA A 262 -12.43 5.78 -8.91
C ALA A 262 -11.40 6.86 -9.27
N GLU A 263 -10.23 6.81 -8.64
CA GLU A 263 -9.10 7.67 -8.97
C GLU A 263 -8.26 7.03 -10.08
N THR A 264 -7.76 7.84 -11.02
CA THR A 264 -6.92 7.41 -12.17
C THR A 264 -5.72 6.57 -11.75
N GLY A 265 -5.17 6.85 -10.57
CA GLY A 265 -4.01 6.15 -10.03
C GLY A 265 -4.29 4.70 -9.62
N LEU A 266 -5.54 4.32 -9.38
CA LEU A 266 -5.83 3.01 -8.78
C LEU A 266 -5.37 1.86 -9.68
N ALA A 267 -5.67 1.89 -10.99
CA ALA A 267 -5.22 0.85 -11.92
C ALA A 267 -3.72 0.96 -12.27
N TYR A 268 -3.25 2.19 -12.48
CA TYR A 268 -1.89 2.46 -12.94
C TYR A 268 -0.81 2.12 -11.91
N VAL A 269 -1.05 2.48 -10.64
CA VAL A 269 -0.08 2.30 -9.55
C VAL A 269 0.36 0.84 -9.38
N PRO A 270 -0.52 -0.17 -9.29
CA PRO A 270 -0.10 -1.56 -9.14
C PRO A 270 0.47 -2.14 -10.44
N LEU A 271 -0.11 -1.84 -11.60
CA LEU A 271 0.37 -2.35 -12.88
C LEU A 271 1.78 -1.82 -13.22
N SER A 272 2.11 -0.59 -12.81
CA SER A 272 3.45 -0.02 -12.98
C SER A 272 4.52 -0.59 -12.03
N ARG A 273 4.23 -1.62 -11.21
CA ARG A 273 5.19 -2.22 -10.26
C ARG A 273 6.06 -3.32 -10.86
N ILE A 274 5.66 -3.90 -11.98
CA ILE A 274 6.37 -4.98 -12.66
C ILE A 274 7.11 -4.48 -13.90
N LYS A 275 8.07 -5.27 -14.37
CA LYS A 275 8.88 -4.94 -15.56
C LYS A 275 8.27 -5.42 -16.88
N ARG A 276 7.48 -6.49 -16.84
CA ARG A 276 6.95 -7.20 -18.01
C ARG A 276 5.55 -7.72 -17.72
N LEU A 277 4.68 -7.78 -18.72
CA LEU A 277 3.31 -8.28 -18.52
C LEU A 277 3.26 -9.73 -18.01
N LYS A 278 4.19 -10.59 -18.42
CA LYS A 278 4.24 -12.00 -17.98
C LYS A 278 4.42 -12.19 -16.47
N ASP A 279 4.80 -11.12 -15.76
CA ASP A 279 4.99 -11.09 -14.32
C ASP A 279 3.72 -10.59 -13.57
N LEU A 280 2.61 -10.38 -14.29
CA LEU A 280 1.28 -10.02 -13.77
C LEU A 280 0.34 -11.22 -13.69
N ALA A 281 -0.41 -11.37 -12.61
CA ALA A 281 -1.64 -12.15 -12.58
C ALA A 281 -2.80 -11.25 -12.13
N ILE A 282 -3.95 -11.38 -12.80
CA ILE A 282 -5.16 -10.66 -12.46
C ILE A 282 -6.14 -11.66 -11.85
N TYR A 283 -6.51 -11.44 -10.59
CA TYR A 283 -7.24 -12.41 -9.78
C TYR A 283 -8.57 -12.85 -10.41
N ARG A 284 -9.30 -11.92 -11.04
CA ARG A 284 -10.61 -12.17 -11.62
C ARG A 284 -10.90 -11.26 -12.82
N PRO A 285 -11.85 -11.63 -13.69
CA PRO A 285 -12.34 -10.75 -14.75
C PRO A 285 -12.76 -9.38 -14.19
N PHE A 286 -12.47 -8.32 -14.93
CA PHE A 286 -12.75 -6.94 -14.54
C PHE A 286 -13.33 -6.19 -15.73
N PRO A 287 -14.13 -5.13 -15.54
CA PRO A 287 -14.79 -4.47 -16.64
C PRO A 287 -13.85 -3.51 -17.36
N TYR A 288 -14.03 -3.37 -18.67
CA TYR A 288 -13.22 -2.46 -19.52
C TYR A 288 -13.16 -1.02 -19.00
N LYS A 289 -14.28 -0.52 -18.45
CA LYS A 289 -14.37 0.83 -17.86
C LYS A 289 -13.34 1.10 -16.75
N SER A 290 -12.81 0.06 -16.09
CA SER A 290 -11.76 0.20 -15.09
C SER A 290 -10.45 0.75 -15.66
N LEU A 291 -10.24 0.67 -16.97
CA LEU A 291 -9.05 1.19 -17.67
C LEU A 291 -9.25 2.59 -18.27
N LEU A 292 -10.47 3.12 -18.20
CA LEU A 292 -10.88 4.38 -18.82
C LEU A 292 -11.03 5.52 -17.80
N VAL A 293 -10.55 5.32 -16.57
CA VAL A 293 -10.62 6.34 -15.53
C VAL A 293 -9.63 7.45 -15.87
N GLN A 294 -10.15 8.61 -16.26
CA GLN A 294 -9.33 9.76 -16.66
C GLN A 294 -8.92 10.62 -15.46
N PRO A 295 -7.78 11.35 -15.54
CA PRO A 295 -7.43 12.37 -14.56
C PRO A 295 -8.54 13.42 -14.41
N THR A 296 -8.66 14.00 -13.22
CA THR A 296 -9.60 15.11 -13.01
C THR A 296 -9.21 16.32 -13.87
N SER A 297 -10.15 17.27 -14.06
CA SER A 297 -9.87 18.55 -14.73
C SER A 297 -8.64 19.25 -14.13
N ASP A 298 -8.53 19.21 -12.81
CA ASP A 298 -7.50 19.92 -12.09
C ASP A 298 -6.13 19.24 -12.25
N GLN A 299 -6.10 17.91 -12.22
CA GLN A 299 -4.89 17.14 -12.53
C GLN A 299 -4.47 17.35 -13.99
N THR A 300 -5.41 17.39 -14.92
CA THR A 300 -5.13 17.61 -16.35
C THR A 300 -4.58 19.01 -16.59
N ASN A 301 -5.16 20.03 -15.96
CA ASN A 301 -4.68 21.40 -16.06
C ASN A 301 -3.28 21.55 -15.45
N GLU A 302 -3.01 20.89 -14.32
CA GLU A 302 -1.66 20.90 -13.74
C GLU A 302 -0.65 20.20 -14.65
N LEU A 303 -0.99 19.03 -15.23
CA LEU A 303 -0.10 18.35 -16.18
C LEU A 303 0.22 19.24 -17.38
N ARG A 304 -0.77 19.97 -17.91
CA ARG A 304 -0.55 20.94 -19.01
C ARG A 304 0.39 22.07 -18.57
N ARG A 305 0.17 22.66 -17.39
CA ARG A 305 1.03 23.72 -16.83
C ARG A 305 2.48 23.25 -16.69
N LEU A 306 2.68 22.06 -16.13
CA LEU A 306 4.01 21.46 -15.96
C LEU A 306 4.69 21.17 -17.30
N GLU A 307 3.94 20.76 -18.32
CA GLU A 307 4.49 20.56 -19.67
C GLU A 307 4.97 21.88 -20.29
N THR A 308 4.15 22.95 -20.19
CA THR A 308 4.54 24.30 -20.65
C THR A 308 5.83 24.77 -19.97
N LEU A 309 5.93 24.62 -18.65
CA LEU A 309 7.13 25.00 -17.89
C LEU A 309 8.35 24.16 -18.28
N ASN A 310 8.17 22.88 -18.57
CA ASN A 310 9.25 22.01 -19.02
C ASN A 310 9.83 22.49 -20.36
N THR A 311 8.97 22.88 -21.32
CA THR A 311 9.41 23.44 -22.61
C THR A 311 10.17 24.75 -22.41
N GLN A 312 9.64 25.67 -21.61
CA GLN A 312 10.31 26.94 -21.30
C GLN A 312 11.66 26.75 -20.60
N THR A 313 11.73 25.79 -19.67
CA THR A 313 12.98 25.43 -18.97
C THR A 313 14.02 24.92 -19.96
N LEU A 314 13.62 24.10 -20.92
CA LEU A 314 14.50 23.57 -21.96
C LEU A 314 15.02 24.67 -22.90
N GLU A 315 14.16 25.58 -23.34
CA GLU A 315 14.53 26.73 -24.17
C GLU A 315 15.54 27.64 -23.45
N CYS A 316 15.27 27.99 -22.19
CA CYS A 316 16.18 28.79 -21.37
C CYS A 316 17.56 28.13 -21.21
N PHE A 317 17.57 26.82 -20.95
CA PHE A 317 18.81 26.05 -20.81
C PHE A 317 19.63 26.01 -22.12
N GLN A 318 18.96 25.85 -23.27
CA GLN A 318 19.62 25.87 -24.58
C GLN A 318 20.20 27.25 -24.89
N ASN A 319 19.46 28.32 -24.61
CA ASN A 319 19.91 29.70 -24.83
C ASN A 319 21.06 30.14 -23.92
N THR A 320 21.21 29.53 -22.74
CA THR A 320 22.32 29.82 -21.80
C THR A 320 23.62 29.08 -22.17
N ARG A 321 23.53 28.07 -23.06
CA ARG A 321 24.68 27.26 -23.50
C ARG A 321 25.27 27.71 -24.85
N MET A 322 24.58 28.57 -25.58
CA MET A 322 25.13 29.29 -26.75
C MET A 322 25.83 30.56 -26.29
#